data_AF-A0A948VIQ1-F1
#
_entry.id   AF-A0A948VIQ1-F1
#
_cell.length_a   1.000
_cell.length_b   1.000
_cell.length_c   1.000
_cell.angle_alpha   90.00
_cell.angle_beta   90.00
_cell.angle_gamma   90.00
#
_symmetry.space_group_name_H-M   'P 1'
#
loop_
_entity.id
_entity.type
_entity.pdbx_description
1 polymer ?
#
loop_
_entity_poly.entity_id
_entity_poly.type
_entity_poly.pdbx_seq_one_letter_code
_entity_poly.pdbx_strand_id
1 'polypeptide(L)'
;LSNLIYWVTLHTPLTVIERWRHGYDVFPDIKRKQPFGSGATCAYPNIDLQIKNDTKQKFQLKLKITDDHLVGKWLSDEDIDVEYIIFEKDHEIKHELFGAYSRNNKIYRKVIDKKTGAETSEELIAENNALMMYSPLLKADGRD
;
A
#
# COMPACT_ATOMS: atom_id res chain seq x y z
N LEU A 1 9.92 -8.02 -2.21
CA LEU A 1 9.22 -8.92 -1.26
C LEU A 1 8.39 -8.15 -0.25
N SER A 2 8.96 -7.20 0.49
CA SER A 2 8.27 -6.33 1.46
C SER A 2 6.98 -5.69 0.93
N ASN A 3 6.99 -5.12 -0.28
CA ASN A 3 5.78 -4.57 -0.92
C ASN A 3 4.63 -5.59 -0.99
N LEU A 4 4.92 -6.81 -1.41
CA LEU A 4 3.92 -7.88 -1.52
C LEU A 4 3.37 -8.24 -0.15
N ILE A 5 4.26 -8.47 0.84
CA ILE A 5 3.87 -8.85 2.20
C ILE A 5 3.00 -7.76 2.83
N TYR A 6 3.41 -6.50 2.70
CA TYR A 6 2.64 -5.37 3.20
C TYR A 6 1.26 -5.33 2.53
N TRP A 7 1.21 -5.38 1.19
CA TRP A 7 -0.04 -5.32 0.44
C TRP A 7 -1.02 -6.43 0.86
N VAL A 8 -0.59 -7.69 0.89
CA VAL A 8 -1.49 -8.80 1.28
C VAL A 8 -1.89 -8.75 2.75
N THR A 9 -1.06 -8.15 3.62
CA THR A 9 -1.39 -7.94 5.04
C THR A 9 -2.53 -6.96 5.21
N LEU A 10 -2.63 -5.92 4.37
CA LEU A 10 -3.73 -4.96 4.45
C LEU A 10 -5.12 -5.61 4.26
N HIS A 11 -5.16 -6.77 3.60
CA HIS A 11 -6.37 -7.58 3.39
C HIS A 11 -6.60 -8.64 4.48
N THR A 12 -6.05 -8.45 5.68
CA THR A 12 -6.21 -9.34 6.83
C THR A 12 -6.50 -8.54 8.10
N PRO A 13 -6.98 -9.18 9.18
CA PRO A 13 -7.11 -8.53 10.49
C PRO A 13 -5.76 -8.31 11.19
N LEU A 14 -4.62 -8.64 10.57
CA LEU A 14 -3.30 -8.40 11.13
C LEU A 14 -2.99 -6.89 11.15
N THR A 15 -2.20 -6.49 12.15
CA THR A 15 -1.82 -5.09 12.37
C THR A 15 -0.41 -4.85 11.84
N VAL A 16 -0.22 -3.88 10.95
CA VAL A 16 1.12 -3.40 10.58
C VAL A 16 1.57 -2.42 11.65
N ILE A 17 2.62 -2.75 12.40
CA ILE A 17 3.13 -1.92 13.50
C ILE A 17 4.36 -1.10 13.11
N GLU A 18 5.09 -1.53 12.07
CA GLU A 18 6.18 -0.76 11.49
C GLU A 18 6.14 -0.87 9.97
N ARG A 19 6.26 0.26 9.29
CA ARG A 19 6.34 0.34 7.84
C ARG A 19 7.18 1.54 7.43
N TRP A 20 8.22 1.29 6.65
CA TRP A 20 8.98 2.34 5.97
C TRP A 20 8.64 2.42 4.49
N ARG A 21 8.87 3.61 3.91
CA ARG A 21 8.70 3.88 2.48
C ARG A 21 9.73 4.88 1.99
N HIS A 22 9.95 4.91 0.68
CA HIS A 22 10.77 5.93 0.05
C HIS A 22 10.11 7.31 0.20
N GLY A 23 10.93 8.33 0.52
CA GLY A 23 10.51 9.73 0.56
C GLY A 23 10.52 10.42 -0.81
N TYR A 24 10.79 9.68 -1.88
CA TYR A 24 10.82 10.19 -3.25
C TYR A 24 10.12 9.21 -4.21
N ASP A 25 9.37 9.75 -5.18
CA ASP A 25 8.68 9.00 -6.23
C ASP A 25 9.48 9.12 -7.53
N VAL A 26 10.09 8.00 -7.93
CA VAL A 26 10.90 7.92 -9.17
C VAL A 26 10.11 7.41 -10.37
N PHE A 27 8.85 7.00 -10.17
CA PHE A 27 8.08 6.33 -11.21
C PHE A 27 6.85 7.14 -11.63
N PRO A 28 6.79 7.63 -12.88
CA PRO A 28 5.59 8.27 -13.39
C PRO A 28 4.40 7.29 -13.39
N ASP A 29 3.22 7.84 -13.14
CA ASP A 29 2.02 7.07 -12.85
C ASP A 29 1.42 6.47 -14.13
N ILE A 30 1.88 5.27 -14.53
CA ILE A 30 1.39 4.59 -15.73
C ILE A 30 0.77 3.25 -15.34
N LYS A 31 -0.56 3.13 -15.52
CA LYS A 31 -1.34 1.89 -15.38
C LYS A 31 -1.19 1.19 -14.01
N ARG A 32 -1.16 1.94 -12.91
CA ARG A 32 -1.15 1.34 -11.57
C ARG A 32 -2.46 0.60 -11.28
N LYS A 33 -2.34 -0.55 -10.62
CA LYS A 33 -3.47 -1.31 -10.03
C LYS A 33 -3.61 -1.12 -8.52
N GLN A 34 -2.63 -0.47 -7.89
CA GLN A 34 -2.57 -0.23 -6.45
C GLN A 34 -2.40 1.27 -6.19
N PRO A 35 -2.91 1.80 -5.06
CA PRO A 35 -2.69 3.18 -4.63
C PRO A 35 -1.22 3.60 -4.65
N PHE A 36 -0.97 4.90 -4.82
CA PHE A 36 0.37 5.44 -4.59
C PHE A 36 0.83 5.18 -3.16
N GLY A 37 2.12 4.87 -2.98
CA GLY A 37 2.69 4.59 -1.68
C GLY A 37 2.12 3.33 -1.03
N SER A 38 1.70 2.33 -1.82
CA SER A 38 1.27 1.01 -1.35
C SER A 38 2.44 0.03 -1.11
N GLY A 39 3.68 0.50 -1.18
CA GLY A 39 4.89 -0.29 -0.93
C GLY A 39 5.41 -0.20 0.51
N ALA A 40 6.35 -1.08 0.84
CA ALA A 40 7.13 -1.08 2.06
C ALA A 40 8.61 -1.34 1.75
N THR A 41 9.51 -0.69 2.47
CA THR A 41 10.96 -0.84 2.32
C THR A 41 11.54 -1.49 3.57
N CYS A 42 12.51 -2.38 3.40
CA CYS A 42 13.32 -2.96 4.47
C CYS A 42 14.80 -2.73 4.14
N ALA A 43 15.60 -2.38 5.13
CA ALA A 43 17.05 -2.25 5.01
C ALA A 43 17.71 -2.58 6.35
N TYR A 44 18.64 -3.53 6.31
CA TYR A 44 19.39 -3.92 7.50
C TYR A 44 20.30 -2.77 7.97
N PRO A 45 20.42 -2.54 9.30
CA PRO A 45 19.74 -3.25 10.39
C PRO A 45 18.45 -2.60 10.89
N ASN A 46 18.11 -1.40 10.42
CA ASN A 46 17.21 -0.49 11.16
C ASN A 46 15.86 -0.20 10.50
N ILE A 47 15.63 -0.68 9.28
CA ILE A 47 14.41 -0.41 8.52
C ILE A 47 13.72 -1.75 8.31
N ASP A 48 12.57 -1.95 8.95
CA ASP A 48 11.85 -3.23 8.89
C ASP A 48 10.36 -3.08 8.51
N LEU A 49 9.73 -4.20 8.20
CA LEU A 49 8.27 -4.33 8.08
C LEU A 49 7.81 -5.26 9.19
N GLN A 50 7.19 -4.69 10.23
CA GLN A 50 6.71 -5.47 11.36
C GLN A 50 5.19 -5.62 11.33
N ILE A 51 4.75 -6.86 11.53
CA ILE A 51 3.34 -7.25 11.49
C ILE A 51 3.04 -8.01 12.77
N LYS A 52 1.96 -7.61 13.44
CA LYS A 52 1.48 -8.19 14.68
C LYS A 52 0.16 -8.90 14.46
N ASN A 53 0.04 -10.09 15.02
CA ASN A 53 -1.23 -10.78 15.12
C ASN A 53 -1.86 -10.46 16.48
N ASP A 54 -2.83 -9.54 16.49
CA ASP A 54 -3.63 -9.20 17.67
C ASP A 54 -4.89 -10.06 17.81
N THR A 55 -5.09 -11.02 16.90
CA THR A 55 -6.26 -11.89 16.89
C THR A 55 -6.01 -13.17 17.70
N LYS A 56 -7.06 -13.96 17.91
CA LYS A 56 -6.95 -15.31 18.48
C LYS A 56 -6.67 -16.40 17.43
N GLN A 57 -6.84 -16.07 16.14
CA GLN A 57 -6.63 -16.97 15.02
C GLN A 57 -5.14 -17.11 14.73
N LYS A 58 -4.73 -18.26 14.18
CA LYS A 58 -3.36 -18.50 13.75
C LYS A 58 -3.22 -18.12 12.30
N PHE A 59 -2.20 -17.32 12.01
CA PHE A 59 -1.87 -16.91 10.66
C PHE A 59 -0.56 -17.52 10.18
N GLN A 60 -0.54 -17.97 8.93
CA GLN A 60 0.65 -18.42 8.23
C GLN A 60 0.88 -17.60 6.96
N LEU A 61 2.04 -16.97 6.85
CA LEU A 61 2.49 -16.36 5.61
C LEU A 61 3.04 -17.45 4.68
N LYS A 62 2.45 -17.60 3.51
CA LYS A 62 2.93 -18.52 2.48
C LYS A 62 3.41 -17.75 1.26
N LEU A 63 4.66 -18.00 0.89
CA LEU A 63 5.29 -17.41 -0.28
C LEU A 63 5.65 -18.53 -1.27
N LYS A 64 5.47 -18.28 -2.55
CA LYS A 64 5.85 -19.19 -3.64
C LYS A 64 6.41 -18.37 -4.79
N ILE A 65 7.54 -18.81 -5.34
CA ILE A 65 8.05 -18.32 -6.61
C ILE A 65 7.65 -19.34 -7.68
N THR A 66 7.07 -18.87 -8.77
CA THR A 66 6.86 -19.62 -10.03
C THR A 66 7.92 -19.20 -11.04
N ASP A 67 7.87 -19.73 -12.24
CA ASP A 67 8.82 -19.38 -13.31
C ASP A 67 8.79 -17.87 -13.65
N ASP A 68 7.64 -17.23 -13.43
CA ASP A 68 7.32 -15.88 -13.88
C ASP A 68 6.82 -14.93 -12.78
N HIS A 69 6.42 -15.43 -11.60
CA HIS A 69 5.79 -14.62 -10.56
C HIS A 69 6.27 -14.96 -9.15
N LEU A 70 6.26 -13.93 -8.29
CA LEU A 70 6.25 -14.08 -6.85
C LEU A 70 4.81 -14.01 -6.34
N VAL A 71 4.35 -15.07 -5.69
CA VAL A 71 3.00 -15.19 -5.12
C VAL A 71 3.09 -15.23 -3.61
N GLY A 72 2.23 -14.46 -2.95
CA GLY A 72 2.14 -14.41 -1.49
C GLY A 72 0.69 -14.41 -1.02
N LYS A 73 0.42 -15.10 0.08
CA LYS A 73 -0.87 -15.07 0.76
C LYS A 73 -0.73 -15.35 2.25
N TRP A 74 -1.66 -14.82 3.02
CA TRP A 74 -1.92 -15.24 4.39
C TRP A 74 -2.93 -16.38 4.38
N LEU A 75 -2.70 -17.37 5.23
CA LEU A 75 -3.64 -18.43 5.55
C LEU A 75 -4.07 -18.24 7.01
N SER A 76 -5.35 -18.43 7.29
CA SER A 76 -5.91 -18.49 8.64
C SER A 76 -6.41 -19.90 8.93
N ASP A 77 -6.43 -20.30 10.20
CA ASP A 77 -7.05 -21.54 10.67
C ASP A 77 -8.57 -21.44 10.83
N GLU A 78 -9.12 -20.22 10.78
CA GLU A 78 -10.55 -19.94 10.81
C GLU A 78 -10.97 -18.98 9.69
N ASP A 79 -12.26 -18.95 9.37
CA ASP A 79 -12.80 -18.00 8.42
C ASP A 79 -12.73 -16.56 8.96
N ILE A 80 -12.48 -15.62 8.04
CA ILE A 80 -12.52 -14.19 8.31
C ILE A 80 -13.87 -13.66 7.83
N ASP A 81 -14.74 -13.28 8.76
CA ASP A 81 -16.12 -12.81 8.49
C ASP A 81 -16.20 -11.42 7.83
N VAL A 82 -15.07 -10.77 7.61
CA VAL A 82 -14.98 -9.44 6.98
C VAL A 82 -14.14 -9.46 5.70
N GLU A 83 -14.45 -8.54 4.80
CA GLU A 83 -13.67 -8.20 3.62
C GLU A 83 -13.04 -6.82 3.79
N TYR A 84 -11.81 -6.67 3.27
CA TYR A 84 -11.05 -5.44 3.36
C TYR A 84 -10.83 -4.84 1.98
N ILE A 85 -11.29 -3.61 1.78
CA ILE A 85 -11.14 -2.86 0.53
C ILE A 85 -10.15 -1.72 0.76
N ILE A 86 -9.03 -1.74 0.04
CA ILE A 86 -7.96 -0.74 0.13
C ILE A 86 -8.11 0.27 -0.98
N PHE A 87 -8.09 1.56 -0.64
CA PHE A 87 -8.31 2.64 -1.59
C PHE A 87 -7.57 3.92 -1.16
N GLU A 88 -7.44 4.87 -2.07
CA GLU A 88 -6.81 6.15 -1.79
C GLU A 88 -7.80 7.29 -1.63
N LYS A 89 -7.42 8.25 -0.78
CA LYS A 89 -8.05 9.57 -0.63
C LYS A 89 -6.98 10.66 -0.73
N ASP A 90 -7.44 11.88 -0.98
CA ASP A 90 -6.62 13.10 -0.93
C ASP A 90 -5.36 13.01 -1.81
N HIS A 91 -5.49 12.40 -3.00
CA HIS A 91 -4.38 12.36 -3.94
C HIS A 91 -4.11 13.77 -4.48
N GLU A 92 -2.87 14.23 -4.30
CA GLU A 92 -2.44 15.57 -4.70
C GLU A 92 -1.04 15.52 -5.29
N ILE A 93 -0.83 16.29 -6.35
CA ILE A 93 0.50 16.70 -6.79
C ILE A 93 0.63 18.19 -6.51
N LYS A 94 1.62 18.54 -5.69
CA LYS A 94 1.82 19.91 -5.21
C LYS A 94 3.16 20.46 -5.69
N HIS A 95 3.16 21.68 -6.18
CA HIS A 95 4.39 22.42 -6.48
C HIS A 95 4.93 23.02 -5.19
N GLU A 96 6.17 22.66 -4.84
CA GLU A 96 6.83 23.11 -3.62
C GLU A 96 7.63 24.40 -3.86
N LEU A 97 7.84 25.19 -2.80
CA LEU A 97 8.50 26.50 -2.89
C LEU A 97 9.94 26.45 -3.44
N PHE A 98 10.62 25.31 -3.30
CA PHE A 98 11.98 25.08 -3.81
C PHE A 98 12.01 24.57 -5.25
N GLY A 99 10.88 24.63 -5.97
CA GLY A 99 10.79 24.32 -7.40
C GLY A 99 10.65 22.83 -7.74
N ALA A 100 10.52 21.96 -6.75
CA ALA A 100 10.19 20.56 -6.97
C ALA A 100 8.67 20.31 -6.87
N TYR A 101 8.24 19.10 -7.21
CA TYR A 101 6.88 18.64 -6.96
C TYR A 101 6.88 17.59 -5.87
N SER A 102 5.83 17.56 -5.06
CA SER A 102 5.52 16.45 -4.15
C SER A 102 4.25 15.74 -4.61
N ARG A 103 4.17 14.46 -4.29
CA ARG A 103 2.99 13.63 -4.48
C ARG A 103 2.54 13.12 -3.13
N ASN A 104 1.28 13.39 -2.80
CA ASN A 104 0.68 13.09 -1.51
C ASN A 104 -0.58 12.24 -1.73
N ASN A 105 -0.85 11.31 -0.81
CA ASN A 105 -2.16 10.66 -0.68
C ASN A 105 -2.32 10.06 0.72
N LYS A 106 -3.52 9.57 0.99
CA LYS A 106 -3.81 8.74 2.14
C LYS A 106 -4.36 7.40 1.68
N ILE A 107 -3.85 6.32 2.24
CA ILE A 107 -4.38 4.96 2.05
C ILE A 107 -5.36 4.67 3.17
N TYR A 108 -6.56 4.30 2.79
CA TYR A 108 -7.62 3.88 3.68
C TYR A 108 -8.00 2.43 3.44
N ARG A 109 -8.58 1.82 4.47
CA ARG A 109 -9.15 0.47 4.44
C ARG A 109 -10.59 0.54 4.91
N LYS A 110 -11.52 0.08 4.07
CA LYS A 110 -12.89 -0.24 4.49
C LYS A 110 -12.93 -1.66 5.01
N VAL A 111 -13.71 -1.86 6.06
CA VAL A 111 -14.06 -3.18 6.58
C VAL A 111 -15.53 -3.42 6.26
N ILE A 112 -15.78 -4.47 5.47
CA ILE A 112 -17.11 -4.85 5.02
C ILE A 112 -17.47 -6.17 5.68
N ASP A 113 -18.60 -6.21 6.38
CA ASP A 113 -19.13 -7.47 6.92
C ASP A 113 -19.60 -8.35 5.76
N LYS A 114 -19.07 -9.58 5.64
CA LYS A 114 -19.37 -10.47 4.50
C LYS A 114 -20.79 -11.01 4.51
N LYS A 115 -21.46 -11.04 5.68
CA LYS A 115 -22.81 -11.61 5.82
C LYS A 115 -23.87 -10.59 5.39
N THR A 116 -23.66 -9.33 5.71
CA THR A 116 -24.61 -8.24 5.50
C THR A 116 -24.25 -7.32 4.34
N GLY A 117 -22.97 -7.30 3.93
CA GLY A 117 -22.44 -6.36 2.95
C GLY A 117 -22.30 -4.93 3.48
N ALA A 118 -22.52 -4.72 4.79
CA ALA A 118 -22.44 -3.40 5.40
C ALA A 118 -20.98 -2.99 5.65
N GLU A 119 -20.66 -1.73 5.36
CA GLU A 119 -19.41 -1.12 5.82
C GLU A 119 -19.46 -0.90 7.33
N THR A 120 -18.58 -1.56 8.07
CA THR A 120 -18.52 -1.49 9.54
C THR A 120 -17.52 -0.47 10.03
N SER A 121 -16.46 -0.21 9.26
CA SER A 121 -15.46 0.82 9.58
C SER A 121 -14.70 1.28 8.34
N GLU A 122 -14.10 2.46 8.48
CA GLU A 122 -13.12 3.00 7.56
C GLU A 122 -11.89 3.45 8.37
N GLU A 123 -10.72 2.96 8.00
CA GLU A 123 -9.49 3.06 8.78
C GLU A 123 -8.38 3.73 7.96
N LEU A 124 -7.74 4.75 8.52
CA LEU A 124 -6.52 5.30 7.93
C LEU A 124 -5.38 4.32 8.14
N ILE A 125 -4.77 3.86 7.05
CA ILE A 125 -3.66 2.90 7.05
C ILE A 125 -2.33 3.62 6.96
N ALA A 126 -2.24 4.62 6.08
CA ALA A 126 -1.02 5.39 5.91
C ALA A 126 -1.28 6.72 5.23
N GLU A 127 -0.44 7.70 5.55
CA GLU A 127 -0.27 8.91 4.75
C GLU A 127 1.05 8.78 3.99
N ASN A 128 1.05 9.13 2.71
CA ASN A 128 2.27 9.14 1.91
C ASN A 128 2.52 10.57 1.42
N ASN A 129 3.76 11.01 1.56
CA ASN A 129 4.27 12.27 1.04
C ASN A 129 5.64 11.96 0.44
N ALA A 130 5.83 12.22 -0.86
CA ALA A 130 7.09 11.95 -1.53
C ALA A 130 7.45 13.04 -2.53
N LEU A 131 8.73 13.38 -2.61
CA LEU A 131 9.25 14.27 -3.65
C LEU A 131 9.28 13.55 -4.99
N MET A 132 8.73 14.17 -6.02
CA MET A 132 8.74 13.62 -7.36
C MET A 132 10.08 13.87 -8.04
N MET A 133 10.67 12.82 -8.59
CA MET A 133 11.92 12.88 -9.36
C MET A 133 11.69 13.03 -10.86
N TYR A 134 10.45 13.33 -11.27
CA TYR A 134 10.02 13.53 -12.63
C TYR A 134 9.04 14.70 -12.72
N SER A 135 8.95 15.33 -13.90
CA SER A 135 7.99 16.42 -14.12
C SER A 135 6.57 15.86 -14.22
N PRO A 136 5.58 16.41 -13.50
CA PRO A 136 4.17 16.05 -13.68
C PRO A 136 3.59 16.61 -14.98
N LEU A 137 4.29 17.54 -15.64
CA LEU A 137 3.80 18.17 -16.86
C LEU A 137 3.92 17.19 -18.01
N LEU A 138 2.81 16.97 -18.71
CA LEU A 138 2.82 16.28 -19.99
C LEU A 138 3.72 17.06 -20.95
N LYS A 139 4.55 16.35 -21.71
CA LYS A 139 5.22 16.99 -22.85
C LYS A 139 4.12 17.51 -23.78
N ALA A 140 4.20 18.77 -24.16
CA ALA A 140 3.40 19.25 -25.28
C ALA A 140 3.78 18.39 -26.49
N ASP A 141 2.82 17.68 -27.07
CA ASP A 141 3.02 17.05 -28.37
C ASP A 141 3.23 18.20 -29.36
N GLY A 142 4.49 18.49 -29.67
CA GLY A 142 4.88 19.36 -30.76
C GLY A 142 4.46 18.71 -32.07
N ARG A 143 3.23 18.97 -32.50
CA ARG A 143 2.86 18.95 -33.91
C ARG A 143 2.69 20.40 -34.31
N ASP A 144 3.70 20.88 -35.02
CA ASP A 144 3.66 22.08 -35.85
C ASP A 144 2.54 21.99 -36.90
#